data_AF-G1WAD5-F1
#
_entry.id   AF-G1WAD5-F1
#
_cell.length_a   1.000
_cell.length_b   1.000
_cell.length_c   1.000
_cell.angle_alpha   90.00
_cell.angle_beta   90.00
_cell.angle_gamma   90.00
#
_symmetry.space_group_name_H-M   'P 1'
#
loop_
_entity.id
_entity.type
_entity.pdbx_description
1 polymer ?
#
loop_
_entity_poly.entity_id
_entity_poly.type
_entity_poly.pdbx_seq_one_letter_code
_entity_poly.pdbx_strand_id
1 'polypeptide(L)'
;MNRFSFLAVALLTFGGTMQAQKNQKLVEPEFNNTYCLLTSDTTYAILPKENGTIKEHQNKVSKWAKIVGGVSQAAGAAGALVGIHGGSVGAAVAGIKTMGTAASVGSMADAADILAGANGMDIVFAGGKSSYNAPSGKAIRIVVKVGDNEADPMEIYRIVRFNCTKKERRIQWLSFSSSLLGTQEVENGGYINFSGHKYGDDSYLLTIPEQEAKPGEYGVFYMSIITATQIPVGTFSIK
;
A
#
# COMPACT_ATOMS: atom_id res chain seq x y z
N MET A 1 66.01 -36.60 44.97
CA MET A 1 64.70 -37.25 45.17
C MET A 1 63.65 -36.17 45.41
N ASN A 2 62.45 -36.41 44.90
CA ASN A 2 61.19 -35.66 45.01
C ASN A 2 60.95 -34.53 44.00
N ARG A 3 60.14 -34.95 43.03
CA ARG A 3 59.47 -34.24 41.96
C ARG A 3 58.17 -33.66 42.53
N PHE A 4 57.86 -32.41 42.27
CA PHE A 4 56.47 -31.94 42.29
C PHE A 4 56.26 -30.94 41.16
N SER A 5 55.56 -31.44 40.14
CA SER A 5 55.05 -30.71 38.99
C SER A 5 53.79 -29.97 39.44
N PHE A 6 53.75 -28.65 39.30
CA PHE A 6 52.51 -27.88 39.42
C PHE A 6 52.22 -27.24 38.06
N LEU A 7 51.20 -27.80 37.40
CA LEU A 7 50.60 -27.34 36.17
C LEU A 7 49.73 -26.12 36.51
N ALA A 8 50.11 -24.91 36.08
CA ALA A 8 49.29 -23.72 36.20
C ALA A 8 48.35 -23.62 34.98
N VAL A 9 47.06 -23.86 35.20
CA VAL A 9 46.00 -23.63 34.21
C VAL A 9 45.67 -22.13 34.21
N ALA A 10 46.06 -21.42 33.15
CA ALA A 10 45.66 -20.04 32.94
C ALA A 10 44.23 -19.99 32.38
N LEU A 11 43.28 -19.54 33.18
CA LEU A 11 41.90 -19.29 32.79
C LEU A 11 41.84 -17.96 32.00
N LEU A 12 41.80 -18.03 30.67
CA LEU A 12 41.53 -16.87 29.81
C LEU A 12 40.06 -16.50 29.93
N THR A 13 39.73 -15.50 30.74
CA THR A 13 38.41 -14.88 30.75
C THR A 13 38.24 -14.07 29.47
N PHE A 14 37.39 -14.56 28.56
CA PHE A 14 36.95 -13.83 27.39
C PHE A 14 36.11 -12.63 27.87
N GLY A 15 36.73 -11.46 27.97
CA GLY A 15 36.04 -10.20 28.18
C GLY A 15 35.27 -9.81 26.93
N GLY A 16 34.09 -10.40 26.75
CA GLY A 16 33.15 -9.96 25.72
C GLY A 16 32.64 -8.57 26.06
N THR A 17 33.14 -7.55 25.37
CA THR A 17 32.48 -6.24 25.34
C THR A 17 31.13 -6.42 24.66
N MET A 18 30.07 -6.62 25.45
CA MET A 18 28.70 -6.42 25.00
C MET A 18 28.59 -4.95 24.58
N GLN A 19 28.72 -4.67 23.29
CA GLN A 19 28.23 -3.39 22.78
C GLN A 19 26.72 -3.41 22.94
N ALA A 20 26.22 -2.71 23.95
CA ALA A 20 24.83 -2.35 24.04
C ALA A 20 24.48 -1.55 22.78
N GLN A 21 23.89 -2.21 21.77
CA GLN A 21 23.21 -1.51 20.70
C GLN A 21 22.12 -0.69 21.36
N LYS A 22 22.38 0.61 21.52
CA LYS A 22 21.43 1.60 21.99
C LYS A 22 20.30 1.60 20.96
N ASN A 23 19.27 0.80 21.22
CA ASN A 23 18.09 0.64 20.38
C ASN A 23 17.33 1.97 20.44
N GLN A 24 17.73 2.93 19.60
CA GLN A 24 17.12 4.24 19.55
C GLN A 24 15.74 4.04 18.92
N LYS A 25 14.73 3.82 19.78
CA LYS A 25 13.34 3.63 19.38
C LYS A 25 12.92 4.86 18.58
N LEU A 26 12.67 4.67 17.29
CA LEU A 26 12.15 5.72 16.42
C LEU A 26 10.86 6.28 17.04
N VAL A 27 10.75 7.61 17.02
CA VAL A 27 9.59 8.32 17.57
C VAL A 27 8.38 8.06 16.68
N GLU A 28 7.24 7.73 17.30
CA GLU A 28 5.98 7.54 16.58
C GLU A 28 5.54 8.84 15.88
N PRO A 29 4.90 8.75 14.71
CA PRO A 29 4.31 9.91 14.06
C PRO A 29 3.22 10.56 14.92
N GLU A 30 3.17 11.89 14.95
CA GLU A 30 2.22 12.64 15.78
C GLU A 30 0.75 12.51 15.32
N PHE A 31 0.52 12.34 14.01
CA PHE A 31 -0.83 12.40 13.42
C PHE A 31 -1.36 11.01 13.03
N ASN A 32 -2.56 10.68 13.50
CA ASN A 32 -3.26 9.45 13.13
C ASN A 32 -3.50 9.33 11.61
N ASN A 33 -3.60 8.10 11.15
CA ASN A 33 -3.75 7.67 9.76
C ASN A 33 -2.63 8.19 8.84
N THR A 34 -1.43 8.46 9.37
CA THR A 34 -0.28 8.90 8.59
C THR A 34 0.60 7.70 8.26
N TYR A 35 0.98 7.57 6.98
CA TYR A 35 1.89 6.55 6.50
C TYR A 35 3.30 7.15 6.40
N CYS A 36 4.20 6.70 7.26
CA CYS A 36 5.57 7.20 7.34
C CYS A 36 6.54 6.11 6.89
N LEU A 37 7.18 6.28 5.73
CA LEU A 37 8.20 5.36 5.23
C LEU A 37 9.55 5.69 5.88
N LEU A 38 10.21 4.69 6.47
CA LEU A 38 11.50 4.87 7.12
C LEU A 38 12.61 5.02 6.08
N THR A 39 13.30 6.16 6.11
CA THR A 39 14.44 6.45 5.23
C THR A 39 15.78 6.12 5.89
N SER A 40 15.80 6.05 7.22
CA SER A 40 16.90 5.53 8.04
C SER A 40 16.32 4.94 9.34
N ASP A 41 17.17 4.56 10.28
CA ASP A 41 16.72 4.07 11.59
C ASP A 41 16.09 5.17 12.47
N THR A 42 16.30 6.45 12.13
CA THR A 42 15.82 7.60 12.93
C THR A 42 15.00 8.61 12.14
N THR A 43 14.86 8.44 10.82
CA THR A 43 14.17 9.38 9.94
C THR A 43 13.10 8.69 9.11
N TYR A 44 12.02 9.41 8.83
CA TYR A 44 10.96 8.96 7.95
C TYR A 44 10.55 10.06 6.96
N ALA A 45 9.90 9.63 5.87
CA ALA A 45 9.20 10.48 4.94
C ALA A 45 7.70 10.16 4.98
N ILE A 46 6.87 11.20 4.97
CA ILE A 46 5.42 11.02 4.90
C ILE A 46 5.05 10.64 3.46
N LEU A 47 4.34 9.53 3.30
CA LEU A 47 3.88 9.11 1.98
C LEU A 47 2.74 10.01 1.48
N PRO A 48 2.73 10.35 0.18
CA PRO A 48 1.59 10.94 -0.47
C PRO A 48 0.33 10.10 -0.22
N LYS A 49 -0.76 10.77 0.16
CA LYS A 49 -2.08 10.16 0.22
C LYS A 49 -2.83 10.47 -1.06
N GLU A 50 -3.19 9.43 -1.80
CA GLU A 50 -3.96 9.54 -3.02
C GLU A 50 -5.31 8.85 -2.85
N ASN A 51 -6.34 9.40 -3.47
CA ASN A 51 -7.69 8.87 -3.39
C ASN A 51 -8.00 8.04 -4.63
N GLY A 52 -8.27 6.75 -4.44
CA GLY A 52 -8.68 5.83 -5.49
C GLY A 52 -10.17 5.97 -5.81
N THR A 53 -10.53 5.77 -7.08
CA THR A 53 -11.92 5.66 -7.54
C THR A 53 -12.23 4.22 -7.95
N ILE A 54 -13.40 3.72 -7.56
CA ILE A 54 -13.87 2.38 -7.94
C ILE A 54 -14.38 2.40 -9.38
N LYS A 55 -13.92 1.47 -10.21
CA LYS A 55 -14.33 1.29 -11.61
C LYS A 55 -14.51 -0.19 -11.94
N GLU A 56 -15.25 -0.49 -13.01
CA GLU A 56 -15.34 -1.86 -13.52
C GLU A 56 -13.96 -2.43 -13.86
N HIS A 57 -13.77 -3.69 -13.49
CA HIS A 57 -12.50 -4.38 -13.72
C HIS A 57 -12.21 -4.58 -15.21
N GLN A 58 -10.98 -4.25 -15.60
CA GLN A 58 -10.49 -4.48 -16.94
C GLN A 58 -9.43 -5.60 -16.99
N ASN A 59 -9.79 -6.74 -17.57
CA ASN A 59 -8.87 -7.82 -17.95
C ASN A 59 -8.00 -7.37 -19.13
N LYS A 60 -6.87 -6.74 -18.86
CA LYS A 60 -6.10 -6.07 -19.92
C LYS A 60 -4.94 -6.93 -20.45
N VAL A 61 -5.23 -8.10 -21.00
CA VAL A 61 -4.35 -8.67 -22.06
C VAL A 61 -4.74 -8.06 -23.43
N SER A 62 -6.02 -7.71 -23.62
CA SER A 62 -6.53 -7.31 -24.95
C SER A 62 -6.46 -5.81 -25.29
N LYS A 63 -6.40 -4.89 -24.31
CA LYS A 63 -6.32 -3.43 -24.55
C LYS A 63 -4.89 -2.86 -24.50
N TRP A 64 -3.93 -3.57 -23.90
CA TRP A 64 -2.56 -3.06 -23.74
C TRP A 64 -1.66 -3.26 -24.98
N ALA A 65 -1.97 -4.25 -25.83
CA ALA A 65 -1.26 -4.47 -27.10
C ALA A 65 -1.47 -3.31 -28.12
N LYS A 66 -2.54 -2.53 -28.01
CA LYS A 66 -2.85 -1.44 -28.96
C LYS A 66 -2.15 -0.10 -28.67
N ILE A 67 -1.59 0.11 -27.47
CA ILE A 67 -0.99 1.40 -27.09
C ILE A 67 0.53 1.43 -27.35
N VAL A 68 1.15 0.27 -27.62
CA VAL A 68 2.59 0.17 -27.91
C VAL A 68 2.92 0.23 -29.41
N GLY A 69 1.90 0.22 -30.30
CA GLY A 69 2.09 0.12 -31.75
C GLY A 69 1.50 1.25 -32.60
N GLY A 70 1.45 2.50 -32.11
CA GLY A 70 0.87 3.59 -32.91
C GLY A 70 1.12 4.98 -32.37
N VAL A 71 2.34 5.50 -32.56
CA VAL A 71 2.51 6.95 -32.70
C VAL A 71 2.11 7.29 -34.13
N SER A 72 0.97 7.95 -34.31
CA SER A 72 0.78 9.07 -35.23
C SER A 72 -0.69 9.42 -35.39
N GLN A 73 -0.90 10.70 -35.66
CA GLN A 73 -2.09 11.39 -36.13
C GLN A 73 -2.78 12.30 -35.11
N ALA A 74 -2.70 13.56 -35.51
CA ALA A 74 -3.10 14.79 -34.89
C ALA A 74 -4.60 15.08 -35.11
N ALA A 75 -4.98 16.32 -34.79
CA ALA A 75 -6.32 16.92 -34.78
C ALA A 75 -7.04 16.66 -33.45
N GLY A 76 -7.36 17.67 -32.63
CA GLY A 76 -7.86 18.99 -32.99
C GLY A 76 -9.39 18.93 -33.05
N ALA A 77 -10.01 19.92 -32.42
CA ALA A 77 -11.43 20.27 -32.45
C ALA A 77 -12.38 19.62 -31.42
N ALA A 78 -13.28 20.50 -31.01
CA ALA A 78 -14.35 20.37 -30.07
C ALA A 78 -15.52 19.52 -30.59
N GLY A 79 -16.38 19.10 -29.65
CA GLY A 79 -17.80 18.85 -29.90
C GLY A 79 -18.15 17.44 -30.40
N ALA A 80 -18.91 16.71 -29.58
CA ALA A 80 -20.20 16.12 -29.98
C ALA A 80 -20.79 15.36 -28.78
N LEU A 81 -21.76 16.00 -28.13
CA LEU A 81 -22.89 15.29 -27.56
C LEU A 81 -23.71 14.68 -28.71
N VAL A 82 -24.47 13.63 -28.41
CA VAL A 82 -25.51 12.95 -29.20
C VAL A 82 -25.14 11.54 -29.65
N GLY A 83 -25.92 10.58 -29.13
CA GLY A 83 -25.92 9.18 -29.54
C GLY A 83 -26.68 8.26 -28.58
N ILE A 84 -27.87 8.65 -28.11
CA ILE A 84 -28.85 7.69 -27.57
C ILE A 84 -29.51 7.04 -28.79
N HIS A 85 -29.56 5.70 -28.82
CA HIS A 85 -30.67 4.91 -29.36
C HIS A 85 -30.38 3.41 -29.12
N GLY A 86 -31.26 2.73 -28.37
CA GLY A 86 -31.33 1.26 -28.36
C GLY A 86 -31.41 0.56 -27.00
N GLY A 87 -32.49 0.78 -26.24
CA GLY A 87 -33.12 -0.22 -25.37
C GLY A 87 -32.28 -0.94 -24.28
N SER A 88 -32.11 -0.30 -23.13
CA SER A 88 -32.58 -0.84 -21.84
C SER A 88 -32.66 0.32 -20.84
N VAL A 89 -33.81 0.42 -20.18
CA VAL A 89 -34.16 1.52 -19.29
C VAL A 89 -33.58 1.18 -17.92
N GLY A 90 -32.58 1.94 -17.45
CA GLY A 90 -32.11 1.82 -16.07
C GLY A 90 -30.64 2.14 -15.80
N ALA A 91 -30.07 3.23 -16.32
CA ALA A 91 -28.81 3.79 -15.81
C ALA A 91 -28.54 5.17 -16.44
N ALA A 92 -29.32 6.18 -16.06
CA ALA A 92 -29.03 7.57 -16.41
C ALA A 92 -28.54 8.31 -15.16
N VAL A 93 -27.21 8.48 -15.11
CA VAL A 93 -26.50 9.66 -14.62
C VAL A 93 -27.27 10.52 -13.59
N ALA A 94 -27.13 10.17 -12.31
CA ALA A 94 -27.10 11.13 -11.22
C ALA A 94 -25.63 11.20 -10.78
N GLY A 95 -24.83 12.16 -11.23
CA GLY A 95 -25.09 13.59 -11.11
C GLY A 95 -24.03 14.12 -10.16
N ILE A 96 -22.99 14.73 -10.74
CA ILE A 96 -22.03 15.63 -10.08
C ILE A 96 -22.74 16.48 -9.01
N LYS A 97 -22.54 16.15 -7.73
CA LYS A 97 -22.81 16.93 -6.52
C LYS A 97 -21.91 16.30 -5.44
N THR A 98 -21.10 16.97 -4.63
CA THR A 98 -21.00 18.37 -4.23
C THR A 98 -19.67 18.47 -3.47
N MET A 99 -18.88 19.51 -3.75
CA MET A 99 -17.74 19.91 -2.93
C MET A 99 -18.28 20.50 -1.63
N GLY A 100 -17.93 19.93 -0.47
CA GLY A 100 -18.31 20.47 0.84
C GLY A 100 -18.29 19.42 1.95
N THR A 101 -17.38 19.58 2.90
CA THR A 101 -17.26 18.80 4.14
C THR A 101 -18.58 18.78 4.93
N ALA A 102 -19.15 17.58 5.11
CA ALA A 102 -20.02 17.24 6.23
C ALA A 102 -20.12 15.71 6.35
N ALA A 103 -19.47 15.13 7.37
CA ALA A 103 -19.68 13.75 7.76
C ALA A 103 -21.09 13.62 8.36
N SER A 104 -21.99 12.92 7.68
CA SER A 104 -23.28 12.51 8.24
C SER A 104 -23.35 10.98 8.30
N VAL A 105 -23.70 10.46 9.47
CA VAL A 105 -23.78 9.06 9.89
C VAL A 105 -24.67 8.11 9.05
N GLY A 106 -25.10 8.51 7.85
CA GLY A 106 -25.63 7.61 6.82
C GLY A 106 -24.55 7.00 5.91
N SER A 107 -23.38 7.64 5.79
CA SER A 107 -22.31 7.24 4.86
C SER A 107 -21.61 5.92 5.20
N MET A 108 -21.78 5.41 6.42
CA MET A 108 -21.05 4.22 6.88
C MET A 108 -21.67 2.92 6.34
N ALA A 109 -23.00 2.87 6.21
CA ALA A 109 -23.70 1.72 5.62
C ALA A 109 -23.53 1.69 4.10
N ASP A 110 -23.74 2.82 3.43
CA ASP A 110 -23.61 2.93 1.97
C ASP A 110 -22.21 2.60 1.48
N ALA A 111 -21.18 3.00 2.22
CA ALA A 111 -19.81 2.75 1.82
C ALA A 111 -19.34 1.33 2.20
N ALA A 112 -19.90 0.72 3.26
CA ALA A 112 -19.79 -0.73 3.51
C ALA A 112 -20.40 -1.55 2.35
N ASP A 113 -21.59 -1.18 1.89
CA ASP A 113 -22.29 -1.85 0.77
C ASP A 113 -21.55 -1.68 -0.57
N ILE A 114 -21.01 -0.48 -0.86
CA ILE A 114 -20.23 -0.21 -2.07
C ILE A 114 -18.98 -1.11 -2.16
N LEU A 115 -18.30 -1.38 -1.04
CA LEU A 115 -17.09 -2.18 -1.06
C LEU A 115 -17.34 -3.69 -0.98
N ALA A 116 -18.42 -4.12 -0.31
CA ALA A 116 -18.90 -5.49 -0.44
C ALA A 116 -19.17 -5.82 -1.92
N GLY A 117 -19.71 -4.86 -2.68
CA GLY A 117 -19.85 -4.94 -4.14
C GLY A 117 -18.59 -4.63 -4.95
N ALA A 118 -17.53 -4.08 -4.34
CA ALA A 118 -16.28 -3.75 -5.02
C ALA A 118 -15.33 -4.94 -5.14
N ASN A 119 -15.61 -6.07 -4.47
CA ASN A 119 -14.80 -7.27 -4.68
C ASN A 119 -14.80 -7.66 -6.16
N GLY A 120 -13.62 -7.77 -6.74
CA GLY A 120 -13.40 -7.98 -8.15
C GLY A 120 -13.40 -6.73 -9.02
N MET A 121 -13.72 -5.53 -8.49
CA MET A 121 -13.64 -4.23 -9.19
C MET A 121 -12.24 -3.63 -9.15
N ASP A 122 -11.99 -2.54 -9.88
CA ASP A 122 -10.73 -1.82 -9.83
C ASP A 122 -10.77 -0.61 -8.92
N ILE A 123 -9.68 -0.39 -8.20
CA ILE A 123 -9.33 0.91 -7.66
C ILE A 123 -8.35 1.58 -8.61
N VAL A 124 -8.74 2.74 -9.13
CA VAL A 124 -7.98 3.50 -10.12
C VAL A 124 -7.53 4.84 -9.56
N PHE A 125 -6.24 5.14 -9.75
CA PHE A 125 -5.58 6.39 -9.38
C PHE A 125 -5.15 7.13 -10.64
N ALA A 126 -5.30 8.46 -10.62
CA ALA A 126 -4.78 9.30 -11.69
C ALA A 126 -3.25 9.34 -11.67
N GLY A 127 -2.64 9.46 -12.86
CA GLY A 127 -1.20 9.51 -13.02
C GLY A 127 -0.54 8.13 -12.96
N GLY A 128 0.52 7.96 -13.76
CA GLY A 128 1.27 6.71 -13.83
C GLY A 128 2.26 6.50 -12.68
N LYS A 129 2.45 7.49 -11.80
CA LYS A 129 3.52 7.51 -10.79
C LYS A 129 3.09 8.20 -9.51
N SER A 130 3.55 7.68 -8.37
CA SER A 130 3.53 8.43 -7.10
C SER A 130 4.54 9.58 -7.16
N SER A 131 4.29 10.65 -6.40
CA SER A 131 5.24 11.74 -6.23
C SER A 131 6.44 11.39 -5.33
N TYR A 132 6.35 10.29 -4.56
CA TYR A 132 7.42 9.84 -3.68
C TYR A 132 8.19 8.66 -4.28
N ASN A 133 9.51 8.72 -4.21
CA ASN A 133 10.42 7.65 -4.62
C ASN A 133 11.11 7.10 -3.36
N ALA A 134 10.80 5.86 -3.01
CA ALA A 134 11.39 5.17 -1.89
C ALA A 134 12.82 4.69 -2.24
N PRO A 135 13.71 4.55 -1.24
CA PRO A 135 15.00 3.90 -1.42
C PRO A 135 14.84 2.47 -1.98
N SER A 136 15.68 2.07 -2.92
CA SER A 136 15.70 0.72 -3.49
C SER A 136 16.83 -0.14 -2.92
N GLY A 137 16.76 -1.46 -3.13
CA GLY A 137 17.78 -2.42 -2.73
C GLY A 137 17.82 -2.73 -1.22
N LYS A 138 16.74 -2.45 -0.49
CA LYS A 138 16.55 -2.79 0.93
C LYS A 138 15.07 -3.07 1.19
N ALA A 139 14.79 -3.73 2.32
CA ALA A 139 13.42 -3.83 2.84
C ALA A 139 12.80 -2.43 3.07
N ILE A 140 11.52 -2.29 2.75
CA ILE A 140 10.77 -1.06 2.99
C ILE A 140 10.02 -1.20 4.30
N ARG A 141 10.21 -0.23 5.20
CA ARG A 141 9.55 -0.17 6.50
C ARG A 141 8.60 1.03 6.54
N ILE A 142 7.36 0.81 6.94
CA ILE A 142 6.32 1.83 6.97
C ILE A 142 5.69 1.83 8.36
N VAL A 143 5.77 2.95 9.06
CA VAL A 143 5.07 3.17 10.32
C VAL A 143 3.72 3.81 10.04
N VAL A 144 2.66 3.23 10.59
CA VAL A 144 1.30 3.75 10.45
C VAL A 144 0.73 4.07 11.82
N LYS A 145 0.49 5.36 12.10
CA LYS A 145 -0.16 5.81 13.35
C LYS A 145 -1.66 5.57 13.23
N VAL A 146 -2.27 4.87 14.17
CA VAL A 146 -3.67 4.40 14.08
C VAL A 146 -4.56 4.80 15.26
N GLY A 147 -3.98 5.33 16.34
CA GLY A 147 -4.72 5.82 17.52
C GLY A 147 -4.90 4.76 18.60
N ASP A 148 -5.25 3.53 18.20
CA ASP A 148 -5.08 2.30 18.99
C ASP A 148 -4.54 1.19 18.08
N ASN A 149 -3.65 0.34 18.60
CA ASN A 149 -3.01 -0.72 17.80
C ASN A 149 -3.49 -2.13 18.17
N GLU A 150 -4.78 -2.28 18.53
CA GLU A 150 -5.32 -3.54 19.06
C GLU A 150 -5.62 -4.60 18.01
N ALA A 151 -5.94 -4.19 16.78
CA ALA A 151 -6.19 -5.11 15.69
C ALA A 151 -4.90 -5.78 15.18
N ASP A 152 -5.02 -6.94 14.56
CA ASP A 152 -3.90 -7.55 13.83
C ASP A 152 -3.63 -6.74 12.55
N PRO A 153 -2.46 -6.10 12.38
CA PRO A 153 -2.13 -5.32 11.19
C PRO A 153 -2.18 -6.14 9.90
N MET A 154 -1.97 -7.47 9.96
CA MET A 154 -2.07 -8.35 8.80
C MET A 154 -3.52 -8.52 8.32
N GLU A 155 -4.50 -8.36 9.21
CA GLU A 155 -5.92 -8.43 8.84
C GLU A 155 -6.43 -7.11 8.26
N ILE A 156 -5.93 -5.98 8.79
CA ILE A 156 -6.45 -4.65 8.46
C ILE A 156 -5.63 -3.88 7.43
N TYR A 157 -4.45 -4.34 7.02
CA TYR A 157 -3.67 -3.70 5.94
C TYR A 157 -3.44 -4.62 4.74
N ARG A 158 -3.34 -4.03 3.56
CA ARG A 158 -2.81 -4.67 2.36
C ARG A 158 -1.80 -3.77 1.70
N ILE A 159 -0.74 -4.37 1.15
CA ILE A 159 0.22 -3.68 0.31
C ILE A 159 0.14 -4.25 -1.09
N VAL A 160 0.11 -3.39 -2.09
CA VAL A 160 0.00 -3.81 -3.49
C VAL A 160 1.06 -3.16 -4.34
N ARG A 161 1.34 -3.80 -5.47
CA ARG A 161 2.03 -3.25 -6.62
C ARG A 161 1.00 -2.99 -7.72
N PHE A 162 0.92 -1.74 -8.16
CA PHE A 162 -0.06 -1.32 -9.16
C PHE A 162 0.29 -1.80 -10.57
N ASN A 163 -0.76 -2.08 -11.34
CA ASN A 163 -0.69 -2.14 -12.79
C ASN A 163 -0.71 -0.70 -13.35
N CYS A 164 0.34 -0.31 -14.07
CA CYS A 164 0.59 1.08 -14.41
C CYS A 164 0.48 1.37 -15.90
N THR A 165 0.01 2.56 -16.24
CA THR A 165 0.16 3.19 -17.57
C THR A 165 0.76 4.57 -17.40
N LYS A 166 0.97 5.31 -18.50
CA LYS A 166 1.34 6.73 -18.42
C LYS A 166 0.27 7.60 -17.73
N LYS A 167 -1.00 7.21 -17.78
CA LYS A 167 -2.15 8.04 -17.36
C LYS A 167 -2.76 7.64 -16.03
N GLU A 168 -2.61 6.38 -15.63
CA GLU A 168 -3.29 5.81 -14.46
C GLU A 168 -2.51 4.65 -13.86
N ARG A 169 -2.76 4.40 -12.57
CA ARG A 169 -2.39 3.20 -11.82
C ARG A 169 -3.67 2.49 -11.38
N ARG A 170 -3.68 1.15 -11.41
CA ARG A 170 -4.83 0.36 -10.97
C ARG A 170 -4.43 -0.86 -10.15
N ILE A 171 -5.34 -1.30 -9.30
CA ILE A 171 -5.32 -2.60 -8.65
C ILE A 171 -6.74 -3.17 -8.64
N GLN A 172 -6.88 -4.48 -8.81
CA GLN A 172 -8.16 -5.13 -8.58
C GLN A 172 -8.36 -5.27 -7.07
N TRP A 173 -9.49 -4.80 -6.55
CA TRP A 173 -9.86 -5.00 -5.17
C TRP A 173 -10.28 -6.46 -4.97
N LEU A 174 -9.55 -7.18 -4.12
CA LEU A 174 -9.82 -8.55 -3.74
C LEU A 174 -9.95 -8.63 -2.22
N SER A 175 -11.04 -9.25 -1.77
CA SER A 175 -11.22 -9.64 -0.37
C SER A 175 -10.75 -11.08 -0.17
N PHE A 176 -9.73 -11.27 0.67
CA PHE A 176 -9.15 -12.57 0.96
C PHE A 176 -8.50 -12.59 2.35
N SER A 177 -8.40 -13.79 2.94
CA SER A 177 -7.73 -14.02 4.23
C SER A 177 -6.25 -13.64 4.18
N SER A 178 -5.73 -12.98 5.22
CA SER A 178 -4.30 -12.61 5.29
C SER A 178 -3.36 -13.82 5.11
N SER A 179 -3.82 -15.02 5.47
CA SER A 179 -3.10 -16.28 5.30
C SER A 179 -2.76 -16.65 3.85
N LEU A 180 -3.41 -16.00 2.88
CA LEU A 180 -3.16 -16.20 1.44
C LEU A 180 -2.08 -15.26 0.88
N LEU A 181 -1.57 -14.31 1.68
CA LEU A 181 -0.42 -13.49 1.29
C LEU A 181 0.82 -14.38 1.05
N GLY A 182 1.56 -14.09 -0.02
CA GLY A 182 2.69 -14.92 -0.45
C GLY A 182 2.30 -16.15 -1.27
N THR A 183 1.01 -16.36 -1.56
CA THR A 183 0.58 -17.32 -2.57
C THR A 183 0.65 -16.71 -3.96
N GLN A 184 0.96 -17.53 -4.96
CA GLN A 184 1.08 -17.09 -6.35
C GLN A 184 -0.23 -16.46 -6.89
N GLU A 185 -1.39 -16.93 -6.44
CA GLU A 185 -2.70 -16.39 -6.84
C GLU A 185 -2.85 -14.92 -6.43
N VAL A 186 -2.57 -14.63 -5.15
CA VAL A 186 -2.68 -13.28 -4.58
C VAL A 186 -1.59 -12.35 -5.16
N GLU A 187 -0.38 -12.87 -5.35
CA GLU A 187 0.73 -12.14 -5.98
C GLU A 187 0.43 -11.76 -7.43
N ASN A 188 -0.17 -12.66 -8.21
CA ASN A 188 -0.60 -12.36 -9.58
C ASN A 188 -1.67 -11.26 -9.63
N GLY A 189 -2.49 -11.14 -8.58
CA GLY A 189 -3.43 -10.05 -8.39
C GLY A 189 -2.77 -8.69 -8.09
N GLY A 190 -1.47 -8.67 -7.81
CA GLY A 190 -0.70 -7.48 -7.47
C GLY A 190 -0.56 -7.23 -5.97
N TYR A 191 -1.03 -8.13 -5.12
CA TYR A 191 -0.85 -8.03 -3.66
C TYR A 191 0.48 -8.64 -3.26
N ILE A 192 1.28 -7.91 -2.48
CA ILE A 192 2.61 -8.37 -2.10
C ILE A 192 2.62 -8.89 -0.68
N ASN A 193 3.52 -9.84 -0.42
CA ASN A 193 3.74 -10.32 0.94
C ASN A 193 4.44 -9.25 1.80
N PHE A 194 4.07 -9.17 3.08
CA PHE A 194 4.65 -8.25 4.04
C PHE A 194 4.48 -8.82 5.45
N SER A 195 5.19 -8.27 6.43
CA SER A 195 4.91 -8.51 7.85
C SER A 195 4.42 -7.24 8.54
N GLY A 196 3.54 -7.39 9.52
CA GLY A 196 2.99 -6.30 10.31
C GLY A 196 3.09 -6.61 11.79
N HIS A 197 3.55 -5.64 12.58
CA HIS A 197 3.63 -5.77 14.03
C HIS A 197 3.18 -4.48 14.73
N LYS A 198 2.69 -4.60 15.97
CA LYS A 198 2.49 -3.44 16.84
C LYS A 198 3.82 -2.70 17.02
N TYR A 199 3.75 -1.37 16.96
CA TYR A 199 4.90 -0.49 17.09
C TYR A 199 4.59 0.61 18.10
N GLY A 200 5.19 0.49 19.27
CA GLY A 200 4.85 1.32 20.42
C GLY A 200 3.37 1.22 20.79
N ASP A 201 2.76 2.33 21.20
CA ASP A 201 1.45 2.31 21.86
C ASP A 201 0.31 2.44 20.85
N ASP A 202 0.51 3.23 19.79
CA ASP A 202 -0.58 3.60 18.89
C ASP A 202 -0.24 3.46 17.40
N SER A 203 0.84 2.75 17.08
CA SER A 203 1.30 2.58 15.71
C SER A 203 1.48 1.10 15.33
N TYR A 204 1.53 0.85 14.02
CA TYR A 204 2.01 -0.40 13.44
C TYR A 204 3.28 -0.18 12.64
N LEU A 205 4.14 -1.20 12.57
CA LEU A 205 5.27 -1.28 11.66
C LEU A 205 4.99 -2.35 10.62
N LEU A 206 4.82 -1.92 9.37
CA LEU A 206 4.66 -2.78 8.20
C LEU A 206 6.01 -2.91 7.49
N THR A 207 6.42 -4.12 7.15
CA THR A 207 7.70 -4.41 6.50
C THR A 207 7.49 -5.18 5.21
N ILE A 208 7.84 -4.56 4.10
CA ILE A 208 7.97 -5.21 2.79
C ILE A 208 9.40 -5.74 2.72
N PRO A 209 9.59 -7.07 2.64
CA PRO A 209 10.93 -7.63 2.60
C PRO A 209 11.60 -7.32 1.26
N GLU A 210 12.93 -7.35 1.23
CA GLU A 210 13.72 -6.88 0.08
C GLU A 210 13.36 -7.58 -1.23
N GLN A 211 13.05 -8.88 -1.18
CA GLN A 211 12.63 -9.65 -2.36
C GLN A 211 11.28 -9.21 -2.96
N GLU A 212 10.44 -8.53 -2.18
CA GLU A 212 9.16 -7.94 -2.63
C GLU A 212 9.30 -6.46 -3.04
N ALA A 213 10.36 -5.80 -2.59
CA ALA A 213 10.70 -4.40 -2.89
C ALA A 213 11.31 -4.22 -4.31
N LYS A 214 10.69 -4.86 -5.30
CA LYS A 214 11.08 -4.78 -6.72
C LYS A 214 10.75 -3.39 -7.31
N PRO A 215 11.39 -2.95 -8.41
CA PRO A 215 11.03 -1.70 -9.07
C PRO A 215 9.54 -1.64 -9.47
N GLY A 216 8.81 -0.58 -9.14
CA GLY A 216 7.38 -0.49 -9.40
C GLY A 216 6.68 0.65 -8.68
N GLU A 217 5.35 0.71 -8.83
CA GLU A 217 4.49 1.67 -8.12
C GLU A 217 3.66 0.90 -7.09
N TYR A 218 3.58 1.42 -5.87
CA TYR A 218 3.05 0.72 -4.72
C TYR A 218 2.01 1.53 -3.97
N GLY A 219 1.11 0.83 -3.28
CA GLY A 219 0.09 1.42 -2.42
C GLY A 219 -0.10 0.62 -1.14
N VAL A 220 -0.32 1.33 -0.03
CA VAL A 220 -0.70 0.76 1.27
C VAL A 220 -2.16 1.10 1.55
N PHE A 221 -2.99 0.08 1.69
CA PHE A 221 -4.40 0.18 2.00
C PHE A 221 -4.66 -0.17 3.45
N TYR A 222 -5.49 0.63 4.10
CA TYR A 222 -6.24 0.16 5.26
C TYR A 222 -7.54 -0.49 4.77
N MET A 223 -7.82 -1.71 5.19
CA MET A 223 -8.98 -2.49 4.79
C MET A 223 -10.26 -2.03 5.49
N SER A 224 -10.20 -1.16 6.51
CA SER A 224 -11.39 -0.74 7.29
C SER A 224 -11.82 0.72 7.05
N ILE A 225 -11.10 1.51 6.23
CA ILE A 225 -11.54 2.84 5.68
C ILE A 225 -12.66 2.71 4.63
N ILE A 226 -13.40 1.60 4.68
CA ILE A 226 -14.45 1.23 3.74
C ILE A 226 -15.59 2.25 3.72
N THR A 227 -15.67 3.15 4.70
CA THR A 227 -16.81 4.06 4.87
C THR A 227 -16.77 5.34 4.01
N ALA A 228 -15.85 5.50 3.04
CA ALA A 228 -15.81 6.65 2.14
C ALA A 228 -15.78 6.25 0.65
N THR A 229 -16.48 7.01 -0.18
CA THR A 229 -16.52 6.88 -1.66
C THR A 229 -15.16 7.04 -2.35
N GLN A 230 -14.11 7.38 -1.59
CA GLN A 230 -12.72 7.52 -2.01
C GLN A 230 -11.84 6.73 -1.04
N ILE A 231 -10.99 5.86 -1.58
CA ILE A 231 -10.10 5.01 -0.77
C ILE A 231 -8.76 5.73 -0.64
N PRO A 232 -8.42 6.32 0.53
CA PRO A 232 -7.13 6.93 0.74
C PRO A 232 -6.03 5.87 0.81
N VAL A 233 -5.01 6.04 0.00
CA VAL A 233 -3.88 5.10 -0.12
C VAL A 233 -2.57 5.87 0.04
N GLY A 234 -1.71 5.38 0.92
CA GLY A 234 -0.32 5.82 0.96
C GLY A 234 0.42 5.26 -0.25
N THR A 235 0.90 6.12 -1.16
CA THR A 235 1.54 5.67 -2.40
C THR A 235 3.04 5.97 -2.40
N PHE A 236 3.80 5.13 -3.10
CA PHE A 236 5.23 5.36 -3.35
C PHE A 236 5.68 4.60 -4.59
N SER A 237 6.85 4.94 -5.10
CA SER A 237 7.53 4.23 -6.19
C SER A 237 8.86 3.68 -5.72
N ILE A 238 9.27 2.54 -6.26
CA ILE A 238 10.62 1.99 -6.15
C ILE A 238 11.23 2.01 -7.55
N LYS A 239 12.43 2.54 -7.68
CA LYS A 239 13.16 2.62 -8.96
C LYS A 239 14.17 1.49 -9.10
#